data_AF-A0A2H5ZER0-F1
#
_entry.id   AF-A0A2H5ZER0-F1
#
_cell.length_a   1.000
_cell.length_b   1.000
_cell.length_c   1.000
_cell.angle_alpha   90.00
_cell.angle_beta   90.00
_cell.angle_gamma   90.00
#
_symmetry.space_group_name_H-M   'P 1'
#
loop_
_entity.id
_entity.type
_entity.pdbx_description
1 polymer ?
#
loop_
_entity_poly.entity_id
_entity_poly.type
_entity_poly.pdbx_seq_one_letter_code
_entity_poly.pdbx_strand_id
1 'polypeptide(L)' 'MRQHGGESGHALPTLAALIAAAGAVVLGFGAANDSGAMAIAGGIVAGAGIVAYGLVHHLVIDWELFRRTTK' A
#
# COMPACT_ATOMS: atom_id res chain seq x y z
N MET A 1 -10.14 15.93 -24.40
CA MET A 1 -10.45 14.87 -23.40
C MET A 1 -9.73 15.23 -22.11
N ARG A 2 -10.46 15.63 -21.05
CA ARG A 2 -9.85 16.13 -19.81
C ARG A 2 -9.19 14.98 -19.04
N GLN A 3 -7.86 14.99 -18.93
CA GLN A 3 -7.03 14.04 -18.17
C GLN A 3 -7.11 14.18 -16.63
N HIS A 4 -8.21 14.73 -16.09
CA HIS A 4 -8.34 14.95 -14.63
C HIS A 4 -8.55 13.67 -13.80
N GLY A 5 -8.65 12.49 -14.43
CA GLY A 5 -8.76 11.20 -13.73
C GLY A 5 -7.46 10.38 -13.67
N GLY A 6 -6.35 10.88 -14.23
CA GLY A 6 -5.09 10.12 -14.31
C GLY A 6 -4.27 10.11 -13.02
N GLU A 7 -4.23 11.22 -12.29
CA GLU A 7 -3.35 11.37 -11.12
C GLU A 7 -3.95 10.75 -9.85
N SER A 8 -5.28 10.82 -9.68
CA SER A 8 -5.97 10.29 -8.50
C SER A 8 -5.92 8.77 -8.38
N GLY A 9 -5.79 8.04 -9.50
CA GLY A 9 -5.71 6.58 -9.50
C GLY A 9 -4.45 6.03 -8.82
N HIS A 10 -3.37 6.82 -8.78
CA HIS A 10 -2.11 6.45 -8.13
C HIS A 10 -2.03 6.86 -6.65
N ALA A 11 -2.88 7.79 -6.21
CA ALA A 11 -2.84 8.31 -4.83
C ALA A 11 -3.20 7.24 -3.78
N LEU A 12 -4.14 6.34 -4.09
CA LEU A 12 -4.55 5.29 -3.17
C LEU A 12 -3.50 4.17 -3.02
N PRO A 13 -2.92 3.62 -4.10
CA PRO A 13 -1.79 2.70 -3.98
C PRO A 13 -0.60 3.33 -3.23
N THR A 14 -0.22 4.57 -3.55
CA THR A 14 0.92 5.20 -2.86
C THR A 14 0.65 5.40 -1.37
N LEU A 15 -0.58 5.73 -0.98
CA LEU A 15 -0.97 5.81 0.43
C LEU A 15 -0.83 4.45 1.13
N ALA A 16 -1.28 3.36 0.52
CA ALA A 16 -1.15 2.01 1.08
C ALA A 16 0.32 1.60 1.23
N ALA A 17 1.17 1.93 0.24
CA ALA A 17 2.61 1.72 0.32
C ALA A 17 3.26 2.56 1.46
N LEU A 18 2.78 3.77 1.69
CA LEU A 18 3.26 4.62 2.78
C LEU A 18 2.94 4.00 4.15
N ILE A 19 1.74 3.44 4.31
CA ILE A 19 1.34 2.72 5.54
C ILE A 19 2.22 1.49 5.74
N ALA A 20 2.49 0.73 4.67
CA ALA A 20 3.39 -0.41 4.72
C ALA A 20 4.79 -0.01 5.21
N ALA A 21 5.34 1.08 4.65
CA ALA A 21 6.64 1.60 5.03
C ALA A 21 6.68 2.07 6.50
N ALA A 22 5.65 2.80 6.95
CA ALA A 22 5.53 3.22 8.34
C ALA A 22 5.50 2.02 9.31
N GLY A 23 4.73 0.97 8.97
CA GLY A 23 4.71 -0.28 9.74
C GLY A 23 6.08 -0.95 9.78
N ALA A 24 6.79 -1.00 8.66
CA ALA A 24 8.13 -1.59 8.59
C ALA A 24 9.16 -0.84 9.45
N VAL A 25 9.05 0.50 9.52
CA VAL A 25 9.88 1.31 10.42
C VAL A 25 9.59 0.98 11.89
N VAL A 26 8.31 0.90 12.27
CA VAL A 26 7.92 0.54 13.65
C VAL A 26 8.37 -0.89 13.99
N LEU A 27 8.26 -1.83 13.05
CA LEU A 27 8.75 -3.19 13.19
C LEU A 27 10.26 -3.20 13.47
N GLY A 28 11.03 -2.48 12.64
CA GLY A 28 12.49 -2.38 12.80
C GLY A 28 12.88 -1.74 14.12
N PHE A 29 12.18 -0.69 14.54
CA PHE A 29 12.41 -0.05 15.84
C PHE A 29 12.09 -0.99 17.01
N GLY A 30 10.97 -1.71 16.94
CA GLY A 30 10.59 -2.69 17.95
C GLY A 30 11.60 -3.84 18.05
N ALA A 31 12.08 -4.34 16.91
CA ALA A 31 13.09 -5.39 16.85
C ALA A 31 14.45 -4.91 17.39
N ALA A 32 14.86 -3.68 17.08
CA ALA A 32 16.12 -3.12 17.56
C ALA A 32 16.14 -2.83 19.06
N ASN A 33 14.97 -2.70 19.69
CA ASN A 33 14.82 -2.33 21.09
C ASN A 33 14.24 -3.46 21.96
N ASP A 34 14.32 -4.71 21.49
CA ASP A 34 13.77 -5.92 22.15
C ASP A 34 12.31 -5.79 22.61
N SER A 35 11.55 -4.92 21.94
CA SER A 35 10.14 -4.68 22.24
C SER A 35 9.28 -5.55 21.33
N GLY A 36 8.98 -6.77 21.81
CA GLY A 36 8.14 -7.72 21.07
C GLY A 36 6.78 -7.14 20.68
N ALA A 37 6.15 -6.35 21.55
CA ALA A 37 4.86 -5.72 21.26
C ALA A 37 4.95 -4.71 20.10
N MET A 38 5.99 -3.86 20.08
CA MET A 38 6.20 -2.90 18.98
C MET A 38 6.55 -3.61 17.68
N ALA A 39 7.39 -4.64 17.75
CA ALA A 39 7.74 -5.44 16.58
C ALA A 39 6.48 -6.09 15.96
N ILE A 40 5.63 -6.72 16.79
CA ILE A 40 4.38 -7.33 16.32
C ILE A 40 3.44 -6.28 15.72
N ALA A 41 3.23 -5.15 16.40
CA ALA A 41 2.35 -4.09 15.91
C ALA A 41 2.83 -3.52 14.57
N GLY A 42 4.12 -3.20 14.48
CA GLY A 42 4.73 -2.73 13.24
C GLY A 42 4.63 -3.74 12.10
N GLY A 43 4.87 -5.02 12.40
CA GLY A 43 4.76 -6.11 11.43
C GLY A 43 3.34 -6.27 10.89
N ILE A 44 2.32 -6.15 11.73
CA ILE A 44 0.91 -6.18 11.32
C ILE A 44 0.60 -5.01 10.40
N VAL A 45 0.99 -3.79 10.78
CA VAL A 45 0.76 -2.59 9.97
C VAL A 45 1.48 -2.69 8.62
N ALA A 46 2.73 -3.18 8.62
CA ALA A 46 3.52 -3.39 7.41
C ALA A 46 2.82 -4.38 6.47
N GLY A 47 2.45 -5.56 7.00
CA GLY A 47 1.78 -6.61 6.24
C GLY A 47 0.43 -6.15 5.68
N ALA A 48 -0.40 -5.50 6.50
CA ALA A 48 -1.68 -4.97 6.06
C ALA A 48 -1.52 -3.92 4.95
N GLY A 49 -0.53 -3.03 5.05
CA GLY A 49 -0.22 -2.05 4.02
C GLY A 49 0.21 -2.70 2.69
N ILE A 50 1.02 -3.77 2.72
CA ILE A 50 1.44 -4.51 1.52
C ILE A 50 0.25 -5.17 0.84
N VAL A 51 -0.62 -5.84 1.62
CA VAL A 51 -1.82 -6.49 1.07
C VAL A 51 -2.78 -5.47 0.48
N ALA A 52 -3.00 -4.36 1.20
CA ALA A 52 -3.84 -3.26 0.72
C ALA A 52 -3.27 -2.65 -0.57
N TYR A 53 -1.95 -2.45 -0.66
CA TYR A 53 -1.30 -1.96 -1.88
C TYR A 53 -1.59 -2.86 -3.07
N GLY A 54 -1.36 -4.18 -2.93
CA GLY A 54 -1.61 -5.13 -4.01
C GLY A 54 -3.07 -5.15 -4.45
N LEU A 55 -4.00 -5.13 -3.49
CA LEU A 55 -5.44 -5.11 -3.78
C LEU A 55 -5.87 -3.81 -4.48
N VAL A 56 -5.46 -2.65 -3.98
CA VAL A 56 -5.81 -1.36 -4.59
C VAL A 56 -5.19 -1.21 -5.97
N HIS A 57 -3.93 -1.60 -6.14
CA HIS A 57 -3.26 -1.60 -7.43
C HIS A 57 -4.03 -2.45 -8.45
N HIS A 58 -4.41 -3.67 -8.03
CA HIS A 58 -5.16 -4.57 -8.89
C HIS A 58 -6.53 -4.01 -9.29
N LEU A 59 -7.29 -3.48 -8.33
CA LEU A 59 -8.65 -3.00 -8.57
C LEU A 59 -8.71 -1.66 -9.32
N VAL A 60 -7.70 -0.80 -9.15
CA VAL A 60 -7.73 0.57 -9.70
C VAL A 60 -6.92 0.70 -10.98
N ILE A 61 -5.75 0.07 -11.05
CA ILE A 61 -4.82 0.23 -12.18
C ILE A 61 -5.03 -0.91 -13.18
N ASP A 62 -4.91 -2.15 -12.73
CA ASP A 62 -4.96 -3.31 -13.64
C ASP A 62 -6.36 -3.44 -14.26
N TRP A 63 -7.41 -3.38 -13.44
CA TRP A 63 -8.79 -3.47 -13.93
C TRP A 63 -9.13 -2.36 -14.92
N GLU A 64 -8.69 -1.13 -14.66
CA GLU A 64 -8.92 0.01 -15.55
C GLU A 64 -8.16 -0.14 -16.88
N LEU A 65 -6.95 -0.73 -16.84
CA LEU A 65 -6.18 -1.07 -18.04
C LEU A 65 -6.88 -2.15 -18.87
N PHE A 66 -7.31 -3.24 -18.25
CA PHE A 66 -8.07 -4.32 -18.91
C PHE A 66 -9.34 -3.76 -19.57
N ARG A 67 -10.15 -2.99 -18.83
CA ARG A 67 -11.39 -2.39 -19.35
C ARG A 67 -11.18 -1.50 -20.58
N ARG A 68 -10.02 -0.85 -20.70
CA ARG A 68 -9.70 0.04 -21.83
C ARG A 68 -9.15 -0.71 -23.05
N THR A 69 -8.48 -1.83 -22.84
CA THR A 69 -7.78 -2.60 -23.88
C THR A 69 -8.63 -3.71 -24.48
N THR A 70 -9.67 -4.20 -23.80
CA THR A 70 -10.64 -5.18 -24.33
C THR A 70 -11.76 -4.52 -25.16
N LYS A 71 -11.48 -3.39 -25.81
CA LYS A 71 -12.37 -2.74 -26.79
C LYS A 71 -11.95 -3.11 -28.20
#